data_AF-A0A9P7BD57-F1
#
_entry.id   AF-A0A9P7BD57-F1
#
_cell.length_a   1.000
_cell.length_b   1.000
_cell.length_c   1.000
_cell.angle_alpha   90.00
_cell.angle_beta   90.00
_cell.angle_gamma   90.00
#
_symmetry.space_group_name_H-M   'P 1'
#
loop_
_entity.id
_entity.type
_entity.pdbx_description
1 polymer ?
#
loop_
_entity_poly.entity_id
_entity_poly.type
_entity_poly.pdbx_seq_one_letter_code
_entity_poly.pdbx_strand_id
1 'polypeptide(L)'
;MAPVIQKKKSVASKDDIQKDFMEAINLSISSYKSQVRNNKKLRLIDIFATMLVVIGVFQTAFVGLIQDNYPFNAFLAGFIICVGQFVLLMCLRLQLTHPFEGISKSKAFGEFVVASLILHFTCLHFIN
;
A
#
# COMPACT_ATOMS: atom_id res chain seq x y z
N MET A 1 -19.97 -32.62 44.24
CA MET A 1 -19.04 -31.49 43.99
C MET A 1 -18.01 -31.99 42.98
N ALA A 2 -18.22 -31.76 41.68
CA ALA A 2 -17.33 -32.25 40.63
C ALA A 2 -16.16 -31.27 40.46
N PRO A 3 -14.89 -31.73 40.38
CA PRO A 3 -13.75 -30.85 40.21
C PRO A 3 -13.73 -30.27 38.79
N VAL A 4 -13.68 -28.95 38.70
CA VAL A 4 -13.49 -28.19 37.46
C VAL A 4 -12.07 -28.46 36.95
N ILE A 5 -11.96 -29.17 35.82
CA ILE A 5 -10.69 -29.40 35.12
C ILE A 5 -10.21 -28.06 34.57
N GLN A 6 -9.25 -27.43 35.26
CA GLN A 6 -8.58 -26.25 34.75
C GLN A 6 -7.70 -26.64 33.56
N LYS A 7 -8.10 -26.20 32.36
CA LYS A 7 -7.29 -26.30 31.13
C LYS A 7 -6.02 -25.49 31.34
N LYS A 8 -4.91 -26.17 31.68
CA LYS A 8 -3.58 -25.58 31.83
C LYS A 8 -3.21 -24.86 30.54
N LYS A 9 -3.21 -23.52 30.57
CA LYS A 9 -2.74 -22.65 29.49
C LYS A 9 -1.26 -22.99 29.26
N SER A 10 -0.96 -23.71 28.18
CA SER A 10 0.40 -24.04 27.79
C SER A 10 1.17 -22.75 27.56
N VAL A 11 2.27 -22.57 28.29
CA VAL A 11 3.21 -21.47 28.07
C VAL A 11 3.80 -21.68 26.67
N ALA A 12 3.49 -20.79 25.73
CA ALA A 12 3.93 -20.89 24.34
C ALA A 12 5.46 -20.92 24.28
N SER A 13 6.02 -21.95 23.66
CA SER A 13 7.46 -22.03 23.41
C SER A 13 7.86 -21.03 22.32
N LYS A 14 9.10 -20.54 22.32
CA LYS A 14 9.60 -19.65 21.26
C LYS A 14 9.42 -20.26 19.86
N ASP A 15 9.50 -21.59 19.76
CA ASP A 15 9.30 -22.34 18.52
C ASP A 15 7.83 -22.33 18.05
N ASP A 16 6.87 -22.26 18.96
CA ASP A 16 5.44 -22.19 18.64
C ASP A 16 5.09 -20.81 18.08
N ILE A 17 5.66 -19.76 18.69
CA ILE A 17 5.48 -18.37 18.24
C ILE A 17 6.03 -18.19 16.82
N GLN A 18 7.21 -18.74 16.51
CA GLN A 18 7.76 -18.67 15.15
C GLN A 18 6.90 -19.40 14.13
N LYS A 19 6.33 -20.56 14.48
CA LYS A 19 5.41 -21.29 13.61
C LYS A 19 4.12 -20.50 13.34
N ASP A 20 3.54 -19.89 14.38
CA ASP A 20 2.34 -19.06 14.24
C ASP A 20 2.58 -17.87 13.31
N PHE A 21 3.75 -17.21 13.40
CA PHE A 21 4.11 -16.12 12.48
C PHE A 21 4.31 -16.61 11.04
N MET A 22 4.98 -17.76 10.85
CA MET A 22 5.18 -18.34 9.52
C MET A 22 3.86 -18.75 8.88
N GLU A 23 2.94 -19.31 9.67
CA GLU A 23 1.60 -19.65 9.22
C GLU A 23 0.78 -18.40 8.86
N ALA A 24 0.80 -17.36 9.71
CA ALA A 24 0.12 -16.10 9.43
C ALA A 24 0.63 -15.43 8.14
N ILE A 25 1.94 -15.45 7.89
CA ILE A 25 2.54 -14.92 6.64
C ILE A 25 2.10 -15.75 5.44
N ASN A 26 2.19 -17.08 5.50
CA ASN A 26 1.79 -17.96 4.40
C ASN A 26 0.30 -17.83 4.08
N LEU A 27 -0.53 -17.73 5.11
CA LEU A 27 -1.98 -17.52 4.96
C LEU A 27 -2.28 -16.15 4.34
N SER A 28 -1.59 -15.10 4.77
CA SER A 28 -1.77 -13.75 4.24
C SER A 28 -1.35 -13.65 2.77
N ILE A 29 -0.21 -14.24 2.40
CA ILE A 29 0.30 -14.24 1.02
C ILE A 29 -0.61 -15.04 0.11
N SER A 30 -1.05 -16.23 0.53
CA SER A 30 -1.95 -17.07 -0.27
C SER A 30 -3.32 -16.42 -0.47
N SER A 31 -3.87 -15.78 0.57
CA SER A 31 -5.11 -15.02 0.51
C SER A 31 -4.99 -13.82 -0.44
N TYR A 32 -3.93 -13.02 -0.31
CA TYR A 32 -3.66 -11.88 -1.20
C TYR A 32 -3.52 -12.31 -2.67
N LYS A 33 -2.73 -13.35 -2.96
CA LYS A 33 -2.52 -13.84 -4.32
C LYS A 33 -3.83 -14.33 -4.97
N SER A 34 -4.71 -14.92 -4.18
CA SER A 34 -6.04 -15.33 -4.66
C SER A 34 -6.95 -14.14 -4.94
N GLN A 35 -6.93 -13.10 -4.11
CA GLN A 35 -7.69 -11.86 -4.35
C GLN A 35 -7.25 -11.15 -5.64
N VAL A 36 -5.94 -11.02 -5.86
CA VAL A 36 -5.37 -10.35 -7.04
C VAL A 36 -5.65 -11.12 -8.32
N ARG A 37 -5.59 -12.46 -8.31
CA ARG A 37 -5.92 -13.28 -9.49
C ARG A 37 -7.39 -13.19 -9.89
N ASN A 38 -8.28 -13.08 -8.91
CA ASN A 38 -9.72 -13.03 -9.17
C ASN A 38 -10.16 -11.68 -9.76
N ASN A 39 -9.51 -10.58 -9.38
CA ASN A 39 -9.89 -9.22 -9.78
C ASN A 39 -8.83 -8.52 -10.65
N LYS A 40 -9.04 -8.49 -11.97
CA LYS A 40 -8.14 -7.82 -12.93
C LYS A 40 -7.90 -6.33 -12.62
N LYS A 41 -8.91 -5.61 -12.11
CA LYS A 41 -8.82 -4.19 -11.74
C LYS A 41 -7.88 -3.98 -10.54
N LEU A 42 -8.02 -4.80 -9.50
CA LEU A 42 -7.12 -4.77 -8.33
C LEU A 42 -5.69 -5.10 -8.74
N ARG A 43 -5.50 -6.10 -9.62
CA ARG A 43 -4.18 -6.43 -10.15
C ARG A 43 -3.51 -5.24 -10.84
N LEU A 44 -4.25 -4.46 -11.62
CA LEU A 44 -3.70 -3.29 -12.29
C LEU A 44 -3.29 -2.20 -11.29
N ILE A 45 -4.12 -1.96 -10.27
CA ILE A 45 -3.84 -0.99 -9.20
C ILE A 45 -2.58 -1.40 -8.42
N ASP A 46 -2.46 -2.67 -8.04
CA ASP A 46 -1.33 -3.18 -7.25
C ASP A 46 -0.03 -3.15 -8.06
N ILE A 47 -0.07 -3.46 -9.36
CA ILE A 47 1.12 -3.33 -10.24
C ILE A 47 1.53 -1.87 -10.38
N PHE A 48 0.58 -0.96 -10.60
CA PHE A 48 0.86 0.47 -10.73
C PHE A 48 1.44 1.05 -9.43
N ALA A 49 0.87 0.70 -8.29
CA ALA A 49 1.39 1.07 -6.97
C ALA A 49 2.80 0.54 -6.73
N THR A 50 3.09 -0.70 -7.13
CA THR A 50 4.44 -1.29 -7.03
C THR A 50 5.44 -0.51 -7.88
N MET A 51 5.09 -0.15 -9.12
CA MET A 51 5.96 0.64 -9.98
C MET A 51 6.26 2.03 -9.39
N LEU A 52 5.27 2.68 -8.76
CA LEU A 52 5.48 3.97 -8.10
C LEU A 52 6.49 3.87 -6.95
N VAL A 53 6.43 2.81 -6.15
CA VAL A 53 7.41 2.56 -5.08
C VAL A 53 8.81 2.34 -5.68
N VAL A 54 8.93 1.56 -6.75
CA VAL A 54 10.21 1.33 -7.43
C VAL A 54 10.81 2.65 -7.95
N ILE A 55 9.99 3.50 -8.57
CA ILE A 55 10.44 4.81 -9.08
C ILE A 55 10.86 5.74 -7.93
N GLY A 56 10.09 5.79 -6.84
CA GLY A 56 10.42 6.60 -5.67
C GLY A 56 11.71 6.16 -4.98
N VAL A 57 11.95 4.85 -4.89
CA VAL A 57 13.23 4.29 -4.40
C VAL A 57 14.37 4.67 -5.33
N PHE A 58 14.17 4.57 -6.65
CA PHE A 58 15.19 4.94 -7.63
C PHE A 58 15.55 6.44 -7.56
N GLN A 59 14.56 7.33 -7.46
CA GLN A 59 14.79 8.77 -7.25
C GLN A 59 15.55 9.06 -5.96
N THR A 60 15.19 8.39 -4.86
CA THR A 60 15.85 8.56 -3.56
C THR A 60 17.29 8.05 -3.60
N ALA A 61 17.52 6.91 -4.25
CA ALA A 61 18.85 6.34 -4.43
C ALA A 61 19.72 7.24 -5.31
N PHE A 62 19.18 7.80 -6.39
CA PHE A 62 19.90 8.72 -7.28
C PHE A 62 20.44 9.94 -6.52
N VAL A 63 19.59 10.61 -5.73
CA VAL A 63 20.01 11.77 -4.92
C VAL A 63 20.98 11.37 -3.81
N GLY A 64 20.75 10.23 -3.15
CA GLY A 64 21.65 9.72 -2.12
C GLY A 64 23.04 9.34 -2.62
N LEU A 65 23.16 8.87 -3.87
CA LEU A 65 24.43 8.46 -4.47
C LEU A 65 25.23 9.62 -5.05
N ILE A 66 24.56 10.61 -5.62
CA ILE A 66 25.23 11.74 -6.30
C ILE A 66 25.70 12.78 -5.30
N GLN A 67 25.15 12.80 -4.07
CA GLN A 67 25.52 13.71 -2.99
C GLN A 67 25.31 15.21 -3.30
N ASP A 68 24.83 15.54 -4.51
CA ASP A 68 24.35 16.85 -4.92
C ASP A 68 22.82 16.89 -4.93
N ASN A 69 22.26 17.85 -4.22
CA ASN A 69 20.81 17.98 -4.00
C ASN A 69 20.20 19.11 -4.84
N TYR A 70 20.87 19.52 -5.92
CA TYR A 70 20.44 20.63 -6.77
C TYR A 70 19.85 20.12 -8.09
N PRO A 71 18.61 20.50 -8.47
CA PRO A 71 17.62 21.30 -7.73
C PRO A 71 16.74 20.46 -6.78
N PHE A 72 16.68 20.85 -5.50
CA PHE A 72 15.97 20.12 -4.45
C PHE A 72 14.46 20.04 -4.68
N ASN A 73 13.88 21.11 -5.24
CA ASN A 73 12.44 21.17 -5.55
C ASN A 73 12.05 20.12 -6.60
N ALA A 74 12.91 19.83 -7.57
CA ALA A 74 12.60 18.84 -8.60
C ALA A 74 12.62 17.41 -8.05
N PHE A 75 13.58 17.10 -7.16
CA PHE A 75 13.58 15.86 -6.42
C PHE A 75 12.32 15.72 -5.56
N LEU A 76 12.01 16.74 -4.76
CA LEU A 76 10.88 16.71 -3.85
C LEU A 76 9.54 16.62 -4.62
N ALA A 77 9.39 17.35 -5.73
CA ALA A 77 8.23 17.24 -6.63
C ALA A 77 8.07 15.82 -7.18
N GLY A 78 9.16 15.22 -7.68
CA GLY A 78 9.19 13.86 -8.20
C GLY A 78 8.90 12.79 -7.13
N PHE A 79 9.42 12.98 -5.91
CA PHE A 79 9.18 12.06 -4.81
C PHE A 79 7.74 12.16 -4.28
N ILE A 80 7.25 13.38 -4.07
CA ILE A 80 5.90 13.64 -3.55
C ILE A 80 4.83 13.18 -4.55
N ILE A 81 5.03 13.33 -5.86
CA ILE A 81 4.07 12.81 -6.84
C ILE A 81 4.00 11.28 -6.79
N CYS A 82 5.13 10.58 -6.59
CA CYS A 82 5.16 9.13 -6.45
C CYS A 82 4.45 8.66 -5.17
N VAL A 83 4.76 9.28 -4.03
CA VAL A 83 4.14 8.95 -2.74
C VAL A 83 2.66 9.31 -2.72
N GLY A 84 2.31 10.51 -3.19
CA GLY A 84 0.93 10.98 -3.25
C GLY A 84 0.06 10.09 -4.14
N GLN A 85 0.55 9.73 -5.33
CA GLN A 85 -0.20 8.84 -6.22
C GLN A 85 -0.34 7.43 -5.63
N PHE A 86 0.69 6.92 -4.94
CA PHE A 86 0.62 5.64 -4.24
C PHE A 86 -0.48 5.64 -3.16
N VAL A 87 -0.57 6.70 -2.36
CA VAL A 87 -1.60 6.83 -1.33
C VAL A 87 -2.99 6.87 -1.95
N LEU A 88 -3.19 7.66 -3.01
CA LEU A 88 -4.47 7.75 -3.73
C LEU A 88 -4.90 6.39 -4.31
N LEU A 89 -3.96 5.60 -4.85
CA LEU A 89 -4.24 4.25 -5.33
C LEU A 89 -4.62 3.29 -4.22
N MET A 90 -3.98 3.37 -3.05
CA MET A 90 -4.34 2.55 -1.90
C MET A 90 -5.73 2.91 -1.37
N CYS A 91 -6.09 4.19 -1.35
CA CYS A 91 -7.45 4.64 -1.03
C CYS A 91 -8.47 4.06 -2.02
N LEU A 92 -8.20 4.14 -3.33
CA LEU A 92 -9.08 3.56 -4.35
C LEU A 92 -9.20 2.03 -4.20
N ARG A 93 -8.10 1.33 -3.92
CA ARG A 93 -8.07 -0.12 -3.69
C ARG A 93 -8.96 -0.53 -2.52
N LEU A 94 -8.90 0.21 -1.41
CA LEU A 94 -9.74 -0.02 -0.24
C LEU A 94 -11.22 0.17 -0.58
N GLN A 95 -11.59 1.27 -1.25
CA GLN A 95 -12.96 1.56 -1.65
C GLN A 95 -13.53 0.56 -2.67
N LEU A 96 -12.68 -0.03 -3.52
CA LEU A 96 -13.10 -1.06 -4.48
C LEU A 96 -13.31 -2.43 -3.83
N THR A 97 -12.58 -2.72 -2.75
CA THR A 97 -12.63 -4.01 -2.04
C THR A 97 -13.73 -4.00 -0.98
N HIS A 98 -13.83 -2.92 -0.21
CA HIS A 98 -14.85 -2.70 0.81
C HIS A 98 -15.55 -1.37 0.51
N PRO A 99 -16.64 -1.39 -0.30
CA PRO A 99 -17.35 -0.17 -0.66
C PRO A 99 -18.01 0.44 0.59
N PHE A 100 -17.86 1.75 0.74
CA PHE A 100 -18.55 2.50 1.79
C PHE A 100 -20.04 2.68 1.46
N GLU A 101 -20.88 2.69 2.49
CA GLU A 101 -22.30 2.98 2.32
C GLU A 101 -22.50 4.36 1.68
N GLY A 102 -23.34 4.41 0.63
CA GLY A 102 -23.60 5.65 -0.12
C GLY A 102 -22.51 6.06 -1.12
N ILE A 103 -21.40 5.33 -1.25
CA ILE A 103 -20.35 5.62 -2.25
C ILE A 103 -20.34 4.53 -3.33
N SER A 104 -20.74 4.89 -4.55
CA SER A 104 -20.64 3.99 -5.70
C SER A 104 -19.20 3.85 -6.18
N LYS A 105 -18.86 2.72 -6.80
CA LYS A 105 -17.53 2.48 -7.38
C LYS A 105 -17.14 3.53 -8.44
N SER A 106 -18.12 4.05 -9.17
CA SER A 106 -17.92 5.11 -10.16
C SER A 106 -17.58 6.45 -9.49
N LYS A 107 -18.25 6.77 -8.36
CA LYS A 107 -17.94 7.97 -7.57
C LYS A 107 -16.53 7.90 -6.97
N ALA A 108 -16.18 6.77 -6.36
CA ALA A 108 -14.83 6.51 -5.84
C ALA A 108 -13.74 6.73 -6.90
N PHE A 109 -13.97 6.24 -8.13
CA PHE A 109 -13.05 6.47 -9.24
C PHE A 109 -12.99 7.94 -9.66
N GLY A 110 -14.13 8.64 -9.69
CA GLY A 110 -14.17 10.08 -9.99
C GLY A 110 -13.38 10.92 -8.97
N GLU A 111 -13.54 10.64 -7.68
CA GLU A 111 -12.78 11.29 -6.60
C GLU A 111 -11.28 11.03 -6.73
N PHE A 112 -10.89 9.78 -7.06
CA PHE A 112 -9.50 9.43 -7.35
C PHE A 112 -8.91 10.24 -8.51
N VAL A 113 -9.63 10.36 -9.63
CA VAL A 113 -9.13 11.10 -10.80
C VAL A 113 -8.95 12.58 -10.47
N VAL A 114 -9.94 13.21 -9.82
CA VAL A 114 -9.86 14.63 -9.43
C VAL A 114 -8.70 14.87 -8.46
N ALA A 115 -8.55 14.03 -7.44
CA ALA A 115 -7.42 14.13 -6.50
C ALA A 115 -6.07 13.94 -7.19
N SER A 116 -5.97 12.99 -8.13
CA SER A 116 -4.76 12.77 -8.92
C SER A 116 -4.42 13.98 -9.79
N LEU A 117 -5.40 14.63 -10.42
CA LEU A 117 -5.17 15.83 -11.22
C LEU A 117 -4.66 17.00 -10.37
N ILE A 118 -5.24 17.22 -9.19
CA ILE A 118 -4.79 18.27 -8.25
C ILE A 118 -3.35 17.98 -7.79
N LEU A 119 -3.04 16.73 -7.47
CA LEU A 119 -1.68 16.32 -7.10
C LEU A 119 -0.68 16.61 -8.23
N HIS A 120 -1.00 16.21 -9.47
CA HIS A 120 -0.12 16.43 -10.61
C HIS A 120 0.07 17.92 -10.88
N PHE A 121 -1.00 18.71 -10.85
CA PHE A 121 -0.93 20.16 -11.02
C PHE A 121 -0.04 20.81 -9.95
N THR A 122 -0.21 20.43 -8.69
CA THR A 122 0.56 20.98 -7.57
C THR A 122 2.05 20.62 -7.70
N CYS A 123 2.37 19.36 -8.04
CA CYS A 123 3.76 18.92 -8.22
C CYS A 123 4.42 19.56 -9.45
N LEU A 124 3.70 19.73 -10.56
CA LEU A 124 4.21 20.42 -11.76
C LEU A 124 4.41 21.92 -11.53
N HIS A 125 3.60 22.56 -10.68
CA HIS A 125 3.84 23.94 -10.28
C HIS A 125 5.04 24.06 -9.33
N PHE A 126 5.24 23.08 -8.45
CA PHE A 126 6.29 23.08 -7.43
C PHE A 126 7.68 22.68 -7.95
N ILE A 127 7.76 22.01 -9.11
CA ILE A 127 9.02 21.52 -9.69
C ILE A 127 9.99 22.63 -10.10
N ASN A 128 9.47 23.84 -10.34
CA ASN A 128 10.20 25.05 -10.75
C ASN A 128 10.17 26.09 -9.64
#